data_AF-U9TXB8-F1
#
_entry.id   AF-U9TXB8-F1
#
_cell.length_a   1.000
_cell.length_b   1.000
_cell.length_c   1.000
_cell.angle_alpha   90.00
_cell.angle_beta   90.00
_cell.angle_gamma   90.00
#
_symmetry.space_group_name_H-M   'P 1'
#
loop_
_entity.id
_entity.type
_entity.pdbx_description
1 polymer ?
#
loop_
_entity_poly.entity_id
_entity_poly.type
_entity_poly.pdbx_seq_one_letter_code
_entity_poly.pdbx_strand_id
1 'polypeptide(L)'
;MLIKFLEINGKTLTEFYVGDHDKKELDILELIFNSCQYLESIRVWCGDGYLNDKEFLDILVKSSPKNFYELEIYYCSYHEPSEILPKELEGFFINWKNRMTQKSLSLTIFNNTEGISLEANEENMKIIKKYEKVGLIKKFRIKEYDYDED
;
A
#
# COMPACT_ATOMS: atom_id res chain seq x y z
N MET A 1 -3.10 21.16 -11.16
CA MET A 1 -4.42 20.57 -11.50
C MET A 1 -4.86 19.59 -10.43
N LEU A 2 -3.98 18.66 -10.03
CA LEU A 2 -4.22 17.68 -8.96
C LEU A 2 -4.60 18.31 -7.60
N ILE A 3 -3.89 19.34 -7.13
CA ILE A 3 -4.18 19.99 -5.84
C ILE A 3 -5.63 20.52 -5.79
N LYS A 4 -6.05 21.27 -6.81
CA LYS A 4 -7.42 21.79 -6.92
C LYS A 4 -8.46 20.67 -7.02
N PHE A 5 -8.12 19.56 -7.67
CA PHE A 5 -9.00 18.38 -7.71
C PHE A 5 -9.16 17.77 -6.31
N LEU A 6 -8.07 17.58 -5.56
CA LEU A 6 -8.09 17.02 -4.21
C LEU A 6 -8.80 17.94 -3.21
N GLU A 7 -8.68 19.26 -3.34
CA GLU A 7 -9.40 20.23 -2.51
C GLU A 7 -10.93 20.13 -2.67
N ILE A 8 -11.39 19.89 -3.90
CA ILE A 8 -12.83 19.81 -4.23
C ILE A 8 -13.39 18.41 -3.96
N ASN A 9 -12.67 17.37 -4.38
CA ASN A 9 -13.17 16.00 -4.44
C ASN A 9 -12.55 15.08 -3.38
N GLY A 10 -11.47 15.49 -2.71
CA GLY A 10 -10.76 14.64 -1.73
C GLY A 10 -11.62 14.22 -0.54
N LYS A 11 -12.71 14.95 -0.26
CA LYS A 11 -13.69 14.59 0.77
C LYS A 11 -14.59 13.41 0.39
N THR A 12 -14.72 13.12 -0.91
CA THR A 12 -15.52 12.02 -1.45
C THR A 12 -14.66 10.93 -2.09
N LEU A 13 -13.34 11.14 -2.16
CA LEU A 13 -12.41 10.20 -2.75
C LEU A 13 -12.15 9.05 -1.78
N THR A 14 -12.56 7.84 -2.16
CA THR A 14 -12.40 6.63 -1.37
C THR A 14 -11.28 5.72 -1.89
N GLU A 15 -10.91 5.89 -3.17
CA GLU A 15 -9.90 5.10 -3.88
C GLU A 15 -9.03 6.03 -4.75
N PHE A 16 -7.72 5.76 -4.83
CA PHE A 16 -6.77 6.50 -5.64
C PHE A 16 -5.69 5.57 -6.19
N TYR A 17 -5.14 5.89 -7.37
CA TYR A 17 -4.17 5.10 -8.10
C TYR A 17 -2.89 5.91 -8.38
N VAL A 18 -1.72 5.31 -8.13
CA VAL A 18 -0.37 5.91 -8.32
C VAL A 18 0.50 4.93 -9.10
N GLY A 19 1.23 5.40 -10.13
CA GLY A 19 2.06 4.52 -10.95
C GLY A 19 2.91 5.20 -12.04
N ASP A 20 3.55 6.34 -11.77
CA ASP A 20 4.48 7.03 -12.70
C ASP A 20 5.89 7.24 -12.09
N HIS A 21 6.93 7.30 -12.92
CA HIS A 21 8.33 7.11 -12.54
C HIS A 21 9.03 8.28 -11.80
N ASP A 22 8.32 9.23 -11.20
CA ASP A 22 8.92 10.49 -10.72
C ASP A 22 8.96 10.59 -9.18
N LYS A 23 10.13 10.95 -8.61
CA LYS A 23 10.33 11.21 -7.15
C LYS A 23 9.30 12.13 -6.48
N LYS A 24 8.52 12.87 -7.25
CA LYS A 24 7.40 13.69 -6.77
C LYS A 24 6.23 12.86 -6.25
N GLU A 25 6.19 11.54 -6.49
CA GLU A 25 5.09 10.68 -6.08
C GLU A 25 4.91 10.58 -4.56
N LEU A 26 5.98 10.52 -3.79
CA LEU A 26 5.89 10.46 -2.32
C LEU A 26 5.32 11.76 -1.73
N ASP A 27 5.74 12.92 -2.26
CA ASP A 27 5.18 14.23 -1.89
C ASP A 27 3.70 14.33 -2.27
N ILE A 28 3.33 13.76 -3.42
CA ILE A 28 1.93 13.69 -3.88
C ILE A 28 1.11 12.76 -2.97
N LEU A 29 1.65 11.61 -2.55
CA LEU A 29 1.01 10.69 -1.62
C LEU A 29 0.78 11.35 -0.25
N GLU A 30 1.78 12.03 0.30
CA GLU A 30 1.60 12.82 1.53
C GLU A 30 0.52 13.89 1.34
N LEU A 31 0.50 14.59 0.20
CA LEU A 31 -0.54 15.58 -0.10
C LEU A 31 -1.94 14.94 -0.19
N ILE A 32 -2.07 13.77 -0.81
CA ILE A 32 -3.33 13.04 -0.93
C ILE A 32 -3.82 12.63 0.46
N PHE A 33 -2.97 12.01 1.27
CA PHE A 33 -3.34 11.60 2.63
C PHE A 33 -3.73 12.78 3.52
N ASN A 34 -3.04 13.92 3.36
CA ASN A 34 -3.38 15.14 4.10
C ASN A 34 -4.70 15.79 3.61
N SER A 35 -5.01 15.67 2.32
CA SER A 35 -6.19 16.32 1.72
C SER A 35 -7.45 15.45 1.79
N CYS A 36 -7.31 14.12 1.75
CA CYS A 36 -8.40 13.16 1.64
C CYS A 36 -8.68 12.49 2.99
N GLN A 37 -9.17 13.25 3.98
CA GLN A 37 -9.35 12.75 5.36
C GLN A 37 -10.38 11.59 5.52
N TYR A 38 -11.16 11.31 4.47
CA TYR A 38 -12.12 10.20 4.42
C TYR A 38 -11.62 9.02 3.57
N LEU A 39 -10.40 9.08 3.02
CA LEU A 39 -9.85 8.00 2.22
C LEU A 39 -9.83 6.70 3.03
N GLU A 40 -10.47 5.68 2.48
CA GLU A 40 -10.58 4.35 3.10
C GLU A 40 -9.62 3.35 2.47
N SER A 41 -9.32 3.53 1.18
CA SER A 41 -8.53 2.62 0.37
C SER A 41 -7.53 3.34 -0.53
N ILE A 42 -6.42 2.68 -0.85
CA ILE A 42 -5.53 3.10 -1.94
C ILE A 42 -5.03 1.87 -2.71
N ARG A 43 -4.83 2.07 -4.00
CA ARG A 43 -4.19 1.11 -4.89
C ARG A 43 -2.89 1.73 -5.43
N VAL A 44 -1.79 1.01 -5.32
CA VAL A 44 -0.47 1.51 -5.74
C VAL A 44 0.33 0.49 -6.52
N TRP A 45 1.25 0.97 -7.35
CA TRP A 45 2.25 0.16 -8.03
C TRP A 45 3.58 0.27 -7.30
N CYS A 46 4.22 -0.86 -7.06
CA CYS A 46 5.52 -0.98 -6.43
C CYS A 46 6.46 -1.85 -7.25
N GLY A 47 7.78 -1.64 -7.13
CA GLY A 47 8.81 -2.40 -7.85
C GLY A 47 9.52 -1.56 -8.91
N ASP A 48 10.15 -2.24 -9.87
CA ASP A 48 11.00 -1.65 -10.92
C ASP A 48 10.31 -0.47 -11.62
N GLY A 49 10.71 0.75 -11.27
CA GLY A 49 10.19 1.97 -11.89
C GLY A 49 8.95 2.61 -11.24
N TYR A 50 8.44 2.02 -10.18
CA TYR A 50 7.29 2.54 -9.44
C TYR A 50 7.71 2.94 -8.01
N LEU A 51 6.76 2.92 -7.07
CA LEU A 51 7.06 3.24 -5.68
C LEU A 51 7.99 2.20 -5.06
N ASN A 52 9.00 2.68 -4.35
CA ASN A 52 9.70 1.86 -3.38
C ASN A 52 8.71 1.47 -2.27
N ASP A 53 8.46 0.18 -2.11
CA ASP A 53 7.43 -0.35 -1.21
C ASP A 53 7.70 0.01 0.26
N LYS A 54 8.96 0.01 0.69
CA LYS A 54 9.35 0.45 2.03
C LYS A 54 9.04 1.93 2.24
N GLU A 55 9.52 2.83 1.38
CA GLU A 55 9.29 4.27 1.52
C GLU A 55 7.79 4.60 1.52
N PHE A 56 7.03 3.95 0.64
CA PHE A 56 5.58 4.07 0.59
C PHE A 56 4.92 3.61 1.91
N LEU A 57 5.28 2.44 2.44
CA LEU A 57 4.70 1.91 3.67
C LEU A 57 5.03 2.79 4.89
N ASP A 58 6.22 3.41 4.93
CA ASP A 58 6.59 4.38 5.96
C ASP A 58 5.68 5.63 5.91
N ILE A 59 5.44 6.18 4.72
CA ILE A 59 4.51 7.30 4.53
C ILE A 59 3.08 6.88 4.87
N LEU A 60 2.66 5.69 4.47
CA LEU A 60 1.31 5.18 4.72
C LEU A 60 1.03 5.15 6.23
N VAL A 61 1.95 4.63 7.05
CA VAL A 61 1.72 4.59 8.51
C VAL A 61 1.70 6.00 9.12
N LYS A 62 2.61 6.87 8.67
CA LYS A 62 2.80 8.22 9.22
C LYS A 62 1.65 9.15 8.87
N SER A 63 1.20 9.13 7.63
CA SER A 63 0.39 10.20 7.04
C SER A 63 -1.03 9.77 6.70
N SER A 64 -1.32 8.46 6.57
CA SER A 64 -2.64 8.04 6.10
C SER A 64 -3.79 8.47 7.02
N PRO A 65 -4.97 8.78 6.45
CA PRO A 65 -6.14 9.21 7.21
C PRO A 65 -6.61 8.19 8.23
N LYS A 66 -7.32 8.70 9.23
CA LYS A 66 -7.92 7.89 10.30
C LYS A 66 -8.85 6.78 9.80
N ASN A 67 -9.56 7.05 8.71
CA ASN A 67 -10.54 6.11 8.18
C ASN A 67 -9.93 5.06 7.27
N PHE A 68 -8.65 5.18 6.92
CA PHE A 68 -7.96 4.27 6.00
C PHE A 68 -7.84 2.86 6.59
N TYR A 69 -8.21 1.84 5.81
CA TYR A 69 -8.08 0.44 6.22
C TYR A 69 -7.82 -0.54 5.08
N GLU A 70 -7.90 -0.16 3.80
CA GLU A 70 -7.68 -1.09 2.68
C GLU A 70 -6.48 -0.65 1.83
N LEU A 71 -5.56 -1.58 1.61
CA LEU A 71 -4.37 -1.38 0.80
C LEU A 71 -4.29 -2.44 -0.27
N GLU A 72 -4.17 -1.99 -1.52
CA GLU A 72 -3.95 -2.82 -2.69
C GLU A 72 -2.59 -2.48 -3.31
N ILE A 73 -1.72 -3.48 -3.49
CA ILE A 73 -0.39 -3.28 -4.07
C ILE A 73 -0.26 -4.15 -5.31
N TYR A 74 0.14 -3.53 -6.41
CA TYR A 74 0.56 -4.17 -7.64
C TYR A 74 2.07 -4.22 -7.67
N TYR A 75 2.64 -5.42 -7.65
CA TYR A 75 4.07 -5.56 -7.87
C TYR A 75 4.34 -5.67 -9.36
N CYS A 76 5.03 -4.67 -9.89
CA CYS A 76 5.48 -4.63 -11.28
C CYS A 76 7.01 -4.60 -11.26
N SER A 77 7.61 -5.77 -11.13
CA SER A 77 9.06 -5.89 -10.99
C SER A 77 9.56 -7.10 -11.76
N TYR A 78 10.21 -6.88 -12.90
CA TYR A 78 10.66 -7.96 -13.79
C TYR A 78 12.04 -8.48 -13.40
N HIS A 79 12.83 -7.69 -12.67
CA HIS A 79 14.23 -7.98 -12.40
C HIS A 79 14.58 -7.96 -10.93
N GLU A 80 13.99 -7.07 -10.13
CA GLU A 80 14.31 -6.96 -8.70
C GLU A 80 13.10 -7.31 -7.82
N PRO A 81 13.28 -8.06 -6.73
CA PRO A 81 12.20 -8.31 -5.79
C PRO A 81 11.78 -7.05 -5.04
N SER A 82 10.61 -7.12 -4.42
CA SER A 82 10.22 -6.25 -3.29
C SER A 82 11.42 -5.87 -2.43
N GLU A 83 11.68 -4.57 -2.31
CA GLU A 83 12.86 -4.04 -1.61
C GLU A 83 12.71 -4.08 -0.09
N ILE A 84 11.47 -4.20 0.41
CA ILE A 84 11.22 -4.25 1.85
C ILE A 84 11.78 -5.53 2.49
N LEU A 85 12.64 -5.33 3.47
CA LEU A 85 13.17 -6.43 4.27
C LEU A 85 12.10 -6.95 5.24
N PRO A 86 12.13 -8.24 5.62
CA PRO A 86 11.18 -8.80 6.59
C PRO A 86 11.11 -8.00 7.90
N LYS A 87 12.25 -7.52 8.41
CA LYS A 87 12.30 -6.68 9.61
C LYS A 87 11.58 -5.33 9.45
N GLU A 88 11.60 -4.76 8.24
CA GLU A 88 10.97 -3.47 7.92
C GLU A 88 9.47 -3.66 7.77
N LEU A 89 9.04 -4.76 7.14
CA LEU A 89 7.62 -5.16 7.08
C LEU A 89 7.03 -5.43 8.47
N GLU A 90 7.76 -6.13 9.33
CA GLU A 90 7.37 -6.33 10.73
C GLU A 90 7.25 -4.97 11.45
N GLY A 91 8.20 -4.05 11.22
CA GLY A 91 8.16 -2.68 11.72
C GLY A 91 6.92 -1.90 11.25
N PHE A 92 6.56 -2.02 9.98
CA PHE A 92 5.34 -1.44 9.42
C PHE A 92 4.10 -1.88 10.21
N PHE A 93 3.91 -3.19 10.44
CA PHE A 93 2.74 -3.69 11.18
C PHE A 93 2.74 -3.27 12.65
N ILE A 94 3.90 -3.22 13.31
CA ILE A 94 4.02 -2.67 14.67
C ILE A 94 3.56 -1.22 14.70
N ASN A 95 4.04 -0.40 13.76
CA ASN A 95 3.68 1.01 13.69
C ASN A 95 2.21 1.19 13.30
N TRP A 96 1.66 0.34 12.42
CA TRP A 96 0.24 0.31 12.07
C TRP A 96 -0.65 0.13 13.30
N LYS A 97 -0.31 -0.84 14.15
CA LYS A 97 -1.02 -1.11 15.41
C LYS A 97 -1.04 0.10 16.35
N ASN A 98 -0.01 0.94 16.28
CA ASN A 98 0.14 2.11 17.14
C ASN A 98 -0.53 3.38 16.59
N ARG A 99 -1.14 3.32 15.39
CA ARG A 99 -1.93 4.44 14.86
C ARG A 99 -3.11 4.72 15.79
N MET A 100 -3.55 5.98 15.86
CA MET A 100 -4.73 6.37 16.64
C MET A 100 -6.01 5.62 16.21
N THR A 101 -6.01 5.04 15.02
CA THR A 101 -7.16 4.35 14.45
C THR A 101 -6.95 2.86 14.51
N GLN A 102 -7.85 2.18 15.21
CA GLN A 102 -7.76 0.75 15.46
C GLN A 102 -8.47 -0.07 14.38
N LYS A 103 -8.68 0.49 13.17
CA LYS A 103 -9.21 -0.29 12.04
C LYS A 103 -8.13 -1.29 11.61
N SER A 104 -8.49 -2.57 11.61
CA SER A 104 -7.64 -3.64 11.06
C SER A 104 -7.45 -3.43 9.56
N LEU A 105 -6.23 -3.71 9.09
CA LEU A 105 -5.85 -3.55 7.69
C LEU A 105 -6.45 -4.68 6.83
N SER A 106 -6.93 -4.34 5.64
CA SER A 106 -7.17 -5.26 4.53
C SER A 106 -6.03 -5.08 3.54
N LEU A 107 -5.33 -6.17 3.22
CA LEU A 107 -4.17 -6.16 2.33
C LEU A 107 -4.45 -7.10 1.15
N THR A 108 -4.44 -6.55 -0.07
CA THR A 108 -4.47 -7.32 -1.30
C THR A 108 -3.16 -7.11 -2.05
N ILE A 109 -2.49 -8.20 -2.37
CA ILE A 109 -1.32 -8.19 -3.25
C ILE A 109 -1.74 -8.73 -4.61
N PHE A 110 -1.48 -7.95 -5.65
CA PHE A 110 -1.64 -8.37 -7.03
C PHE A 110 -0.28 -8.77 -7.58
N ASN A 111 -0.18 -10.04 -7.93
CA ASN A 111 0.99 -10.61 -8.55
C ASN A 111 0.83 -10.52 -10.07
N ASN A 112 1.83 -10.00 -10.77
CA ASN A 112 1.95 -10.25 -12.20
C ASN A 112 2.66 -11.61 -12.39
N THR A 113 2.31 -12.36 -13.43
CA THR A 113 2.90 -13.69 -13.68
C THR A 113 4.42 -13.69 -13.87
N GLU A 114 5.03 -12.51 -14.00
CA GLU A 114 6.44 -12.32 -14.37
C GLU A 114 7.29 -11.67 -13.28
N GLY A 115 6.72 -11.21 -12.16
CA GLY A 115 7.44 -10.42 -11.17
C GLY A 115 7.56 -11.02 -9.78
N ILE A 116 8.51 -10.48 -9.01
CA ILE A 116 8.83 -10.95 -7.67
C ILE A 116 8.22 -10.01 -6.62
N SER A 117 7.04 -10.40 -6.17
CA SER A 117 6.20 -9.72 -5.19
C SER A 117 6.57 -10.06 -3.74
N LEU A 118 5.91 -9.39 -2.79
CA LEU A 118 6.18 -9.52 -1.36
C LEU A 118 5.88 -10.93 -0.81
N GLU A 119 4.94 -11.66 -1.42
CA GLU A 119 4.63 -13.05 -1.05
C GLU A 119 5.68 -14.07 -1.51
N ALA A 120 6.55 -13.72 -2.46
CA ALA A 120 7.62 -14.61 -2.90
C ALA A 120 8.64 -14.89 -1.78
N ASN A 121 8.71 -14.00 -0.78
CA ASN A 121 9.56 -14.16 0.39
C ASN A 121 8.82 -14.89 1.53
N GLU A 122 9.33 -16.07 1.92
CA GLU A 122 8.73 -16.88 2.98
C GLU A 122 8.67 -16.18 4.35
N GLU A 123 9.65 -15.35 4.69
CA GLU A 123 9.66 -14.62 5.96
C GLU A 123 8.59 -13.53 5.96
N ASN A 124 8.43 -12.80 4.85
CA ASN A 124 7.35 -11.83 4.68
C ASN A 124 5.98 -12.49 4.86
N MET A 125 5.79 -13.66 4.26
CA MET A 125 4.57 -14.45 4.42
C MET A 125 4.33 -14.91 5.86
N LYS A 126 5.37 -15.35 6.57
CA LYS A 126 5.27 -15.70 8.01
C LYS A 126 4.84 -14.49 8.84
N ILE A 127 5.35 -13.31 8.54
CA ILE A 127 4.99 -12.04 9.20
C ILE A 127 3.53 -11.69 8.92
N ILE A 128 3.10 -11.67 7.67
CA ILE A 128 1.70 -11.40 7.29
C ILE A 128 0.76 -12.37 8.01
N LYS A 129 1.05 -13.67 7.98
CA LYS A 129 0.22 -14.68 8.66
C LYS A 129 0.21 -14.53 10.18
N LYS A 130 1.30 -14.07 10.78
CA LYS A 130 1.33 -13.70 12.21
C LYS A 130 0.37 -12.54 12.48
N TYR A 131 0.38 -11.49 11.67
CA TYR A 131 -0.46 -10.31 11.86
C TYR A 131 -1.94 -10.52 11.51
N GLU A 132 -2.23 -11.46 10.60
CA GLU A 132 -3.58 -11.99 10.35
C GLU A 132 -4.13 -12.72 11.59
N LYS A 133 -3.34 -13.62 12.19
CA LYS A 133 -3.75 -14.38 13.39
C LYS A 133 -4.08 -13.50 14.60
N VAL A 134 -3.36 -12.39 14.79
CA VAL A 134 -3.62 -11.44 15.89
C VAL A 134 -4.70 -10.40 15.55
N GLY A 135 -5.32 -10.49 14.37
CA GLY A 135 -6.43 -9.63 13.97
C GLY A 135 -6.04 -8.22 13.53
N LEU A 136 -4.73 -7.96 13.36
CA LEU A 136 -4.26 -6.67 12.82
C LEU A 136 -4.54 -6.59 11.32
N ILE A 137 -4.39 -7.72 10.61
CA ILE A 137 -4.83 -7.88 9.23
C ILE A 137 -6.18 -8.62 9.27
N LYS A 138 -7.26 -7.94 8.87
CA LYS A 138 -8.61 -8.51 8.83
C LYS A 138 -8.82 -9.41 7.61
N LYS A 139 -8.13 -9.08 6.52
CA LYS A 139 -8.32 -9.72 5.22
C LYS A 139 -7.00 -9.65 4.47
N PHE A 140 -6.47 -10.81 4.11
CA PHE A 140 -5.31 -10.93 3.25
C PHE A 140 -5.68 -11.69 1.98
N ARG A 141 -5.33 -11.14 0.81
CA ARG A 141 -5.60 -11.75 -0.49
C ARG A 141 -4.37 -11.64 -1.39
N ILE A 142 -4.12 -12.69 -2.15
CA ILE A 142 -3.21 -12.67 -3.29
C ILE A 142 -4.09 -12.89 -4.52
N LYS A 143 -3.93 -12.06 -5.53
CA LYS A 143 -4.64 -12.15 -6.81
C LYS A 143 -3.63 -12.16 -7.94
N GLU A 144 -3.93 -12.90 -9.00
CA GLU A 144 -3.22 -12.75 -10.26
C GLU A 144 -3.79 -11.51 -10.97
N TYR A 145 -2.92 -10.69 -11.55
CA TYR A 145 -3.36 -9.59 -12.39
C TYR A 145 -3.75 -10.14 -13.76
N ASP A 146 -5.04 -10.02 -14.09
CA ASP A 146 -5.54 -10.31 -15.42
C ASP A 146 -5.53 -9.01 -16.24
N TYR A 147 -4.76 -8.99 -17.33
CA TYR A 147 -4.66 -7.84 -18.23
C TYR A 147 -5.99 -7.53 -18.94
N ASP A 148 -6.96 -8.45 -18.88
CA ASP A 148 -8.25 -8.35 -19.58
C ASP A 148 -9.42 -7.83 -18.70
N GLU A 149 -9.19 -7.46 -17.43
CA GLU A 149 -10.27 -7.06 -16.47
C GLU A 149 -10.45 -5.55 -16.17
N ASP A 150 -9.74 -4.63 -16.85
CA ASP A 150 -9.93 -3.17 -16.70
C ASP A 150 -10.66 -2.49 -17.89
#